data_AF-A0A1K0G687-F1
#
_entry.id   AF-A0A1K0G687-F1
#
_cell.length_a   1.000
_cell.length_b   1.000
_cell.length_c   1.000
_cell.angle_alpha   90.00
_cell.angle_beta   90.00
_cell.angle_gamma   90.00
#
_symmetry.space_group_name_H-M   'P 1'
#
loop_
_entity.id
_entity.type
_entity.pdbx_description
1 polymer ?
#
loop_
_entity_poly.entity_id
_entity_poly.type
_entity_poly.pdbx_seq_one_letter_code
_entity_poly.pdbx_strand_id
1 'polypeptide(L)'
;MSGCVVGGLGLGRAAPSAFACFLRAGELTWDALGPNTLTVSFVTFAADRSYATVTLLASKTDPFQQGATLLAPAVPLSTCAVACLLLICHHRAPQEPLFMLKGSCPFDRGSFVTMLRLCLEGCGVVPSSYSGHSFRRGAATWAAANGADADTIRALGRWRSDCFRHYVDRSAAERATTSRAALYSNTSASLRLDIPAWRDL
;
A
#
# COMPACT_ATOMS: atom_id res chain seq x y z
N MET A 1 5.69 22.12 9.78
CA MET A 1 5.09 21.16 8.83
C MET A 1 3.59 21.12 9.11
N SER A 2 2.83 21.96 8.39
CA SER A 2 1.40 22.17 8.65
C SER A 2 0.60 20.91 8.32
N GLY A 3 -0.09 20.38 9.33
CA GLY A 3 -1.08 19.33 9.15
C GLY A 3 -2.21 19.84 8.26
N CYS A 4 -2.31 19.29 7.06
CA CYS A 4 -3.44 19.54 6.19
C CYS A 4 -4.65 18.75 6.72
N VAL A 5 -5.38 19.36 7.66
CA VAL A 5 -6.67 18.88 8.13
C VAL A 5 -7.71 19.27 7.08
N VAL A 6 -7.75 18.53 5.98
CA VAL A 6 -8.89 18.59 5.06
C VAL A 6 -10.06 17.89 5.77
N GLY A 7 -11.10 18.66 6.09
CA GLY A 7 -12.25 18.30 6.92
C GLY A 7 -13.18 17.23 6.35
N GLY A 8 -12.63 16.04 6.07
CA GLY A 8 -13.36 14.80 5.82
C GLY A 8 -12.75 13.69 6.68
N LEU A 9 -13.38 13.34 7.79
CA LEU A 9 -12.85 12.38 8.77
C LEU A 9 -12.52 10.99 8.20
N GLY A 10 -13.03 10.63 7.02
CA GLY A 10 -12.86 9.32 6.39
C GLY A 10 -11.45 9.06 5.84
N LEU A 11 -11.02 9.79 4.81
CA LEU A 11 -9.78 9.43 4.09
C LEU A 11 -8.50 9.80 4.85
N GLY A 12 -8.48 10.92 5.57
CA GLY A 12 -7.28 11.32 6.32
C GLY A 12 -6.86 10.26 7.34
N ARG A 13 -7.82 9.56 7.94
CA ARG A 13 -7.58 8.46 8.88
C ARG A 13 -7.40 7.11 8.20
N ALA A 14 -8.03 6.89 7.06
CA ALA A 14 -7.89 5.64 6.30
C ALA A 14 -6.53 5.54 5.57
N ALA A 15 -5.96 6.66 5.14
CA ALA A 15 -4.75 6.70 4.32
C ALA A 15 -3.53 6.04 4.98
N PRO A 16 -3.22 6.27 6.28
CA PRO A 16 -2.18 5.55 7.00
C PRO A 16 -2.32 4.03 6.94
N SER A 17 -3.51 3.51 7.22
CA SER A 17 -3.79 2.07 7.21
C SER A 17 -3.74 1.52 5.78
N ALA A 18 -4.27 2.25 4.81
CA ALA A 18 -4.22 1.89 3.39
C ALA A 18 -2.78 1.77 2.89
N PHE A 19 -1.90 2.69 3.31
CA PHE A 19 -0.49 2.69 2.96
C PHE A 19 0.26 1.55 3.67
N ALA A 20 0.15 1.47 5.00
CA ALA A 20 0.86 0.46 5.80
C ALA A 20 0.49 -0.98 5.41
N CYS A 21 -0.77 -1.22 5.06
CA CYS A 21 -1.27 -2.54 4.68
C CYS A 21 -1.26 -2.81 3.16
N PHE A 22 -0.67 -1.94 2.33
CA PHE A 22 -0.62 -2.10 0.87
C PHE A 22 -2.01 -2.37 0.24
N LEU A 23 -3.04 -1.67 0.73
CA LEU A 23 -4.42 -1.90 0.33
C LEU A 23 -4.68 -1.42 -1.09
N ARG A 24 -5.48 -2.19 -1.83
CA ARG A 24 -6.07 -1.75 -3.11
C ARG A 24 -7.30 -0.90 -2.83
N ALA A 25 -7.66 0.01 -3.73
CA ALA A 25 -8.94 0.74 -3.64
C ALA A 25 -10.13 -0.18 -3.39
N GLY A 26 -10.24 -1.30 -4.13
CA GLY A 26 -11.34 -2.26 -3.95
C GLY A 26 -11.37 -2.99 -2.59
N GLU A 27 -10.30 -2.93 -1.80
CA GLU A 27 -10.24 -3.48 -0.44
C GLU A 27 -10.65 -2.42 0.61
N LEU A 28 -10.67 -1.15 0.22
CA LEU A 28 -11.08 0.00 1.02
C LEU A 28 -12.54 0.38 0.76
N THR A 29 -13.00 0.16 -0.47
CA THR A 29 -14.25 0.69 -0.99
C THR A 29 -15.35 -0.36 -1.04
N TRP A 30 -16.59 0.08 -0.86
CA TRP A 30 -17.77 -0.77 -0.95
C TRP A 30 -18.97 0.04 -1.47
N ASP A 31 -19.77 -0.57 -2.33
CA ASP A 31 -20.98 0.04 -2.91
C ASP A 31 -22.24 -0.39 -2.14
N ALA A 32 -22.28 -1.64 -1.68
CA ALA A 32 -23.28 -2.19 -0.80
C ALA A 32 -22.60 -3.08 0.25
N LEU A 33 -23.23 -3.21 1.43
CA LEU A 33 -22.75 -4.13 2.46
C LEU A 33 -22.85 -5.55 1.91
N GLY A 34 -21.72 -6.20 1.77
CA GLY A 34 -21.61 -7.55 1.26
C GLY A 34 -20.69 -8.40 2.13
N PRO A 35 -20.57 -9.70 1.83
CA PRO A 35 -19.73 -10.63 2.60
C PRO A 35 -18.26 -10.24 2.60
N ASN A 36 -17.81 -9.45 1.61
CA ASN A 36 -16.43 -9.02 1.48
C ASN A 36 -16.19 -7.59 1.99
N THR A 37 -17.19 -6.93 2.56
CA THR A 37 -17.02 -5.59 3.12
C THR A 37 -16.13 -5.70 4.36
N LEU A 38 -15.03 -4.95 4.36
CA LEU A 38 -14.13 -4.89 5.50
C LEU A 38 -14.82 -4.12 6.63
N THR A 39 -15.20 -4.80 7.70
CA THR A 39 -15.81 -4.25 8.91
C THR A 39 -14.82 -4.10 10.06
N VAL A 40 -15.25 -3.46 11.15
CA VAL A 40 -14.46 -3.29 12.39
C VAL A 40 -14.03 -4.63 12.99
N SER A 41 -14.85 -5.69 12.88
CA SER A 41 -14.51 -7.03 13.41
C SER A 41 -13.27 -7.67 12.78
N PHE A 42 -12.85 -7.21 11.59
CA PHE A 42 -11.66 -7.72 10.93
C PHE A 42 -10.37 -7.01 11.35
N VAL A 43 -10.45 -6.07 12.28
CA VAL A 43 -9.28 -5.40 12.86
C VAL A 43 -8.99 -5.98 14.24
N THR A 44 -7.77 -6.43 14.46
CA THR A 44 -7.29 -6.82 15.80
C THR A 44 -6.06 -6.03 16.18
N PHE A 45 -5.87 -5.80 17.47
CA PHE A 45 -4.73 -5.05 18.00
C PHE A 45 -3.89 -5.96 18.89
N ALA A 46 -2.56 -5.85 18.78
CA ALA A 46 -1.67 -6.49 19.73
C ALA A 46 -1.94 -5.96 21.15
N ALA A 47 -1.74 -6.81 22.17
CA ALA A 47 -2.02 -6.45 23.57
C ALA A 47 -1.19 -5.23 24.02
N ASP A 48 0.05 -5.14 23.56
CA ASP A 48 0.98 -4.03 23.79
C ASP A 48 0.80 -2.85 22.82
N ARG A 49 -0.15 -2.96 21.88
CA ARG A 49 -0.41 -2.00 20.80
C ARG A 49 0.79 -1.74 19.88
N SER A 50 1.74 -2.67 19.82
CA SER A 50 2.91 -2.57 18.93
C SER A 50 2.56 -2.72 17.45
N TYR A 51 1.46 -3.42 17.14
CA TYR A 51 0.92 -3.52 15.79
C TYR A 51 -0.60 -3.77 15.81
N ALA A 52 -1.22 -3.62 14.65
CA ALA A 52 -2.59 -4.05 14.37
C ALA A 52 -2.59 -5.01 13.18
N THR A 53 -3.56 -5.92 13.14
CA THR A 53 -3.82 -6.73 11.96
C THR A 53 -5.17 -6.39 11.34
N VAL A 54 -5.23 -6.44 10.01
CA VAL A 54 -6.44 -6.26 9.22
C VAL A 54 -6.64 -7.50 8.37
N THR A 55 -7.74 -8.21 8.59
CA THR A 55 -8.04 -9.47 7.90
C THR A 55 -8.95 -9.20 6.71
N LEU A 56 -8.46 -9.46 5.50
CA LEU A 56 -9.29 -9.45 4.30
C LEU A 56 -9.89 -10.83 4.08
N LEU A 57 -11.19 -10.90 3.82
CA LEU A 57 -11.87 -12.15 3.48
C LEU A 57 -11.66 -12.56 2.01
N ALA A 58 -11.53 -11.60 1.12
CA ALA A 58 -11.30 -11.84 -0.29
C ALA A 58 -10.39 -10.75 -0.85
N SER A 59 -9.55 -11.14 -1.81
CA SER A 59 -8.82 -10.18 -2.64
C SER A 59 -8.86 -10.63 -4.09
N LYS A 60 -8.68 -9.70 -5.03
CA LYS A 60 -8.64 -10.02 -6.47
C LYS A 60 -7.58 -11.10 -6.83
N THR A 61 -6.58 -11.28 -5.98
CA THR A 61 -5.50 -12.26 -6.14
C THR A 61 -5.67 -13.53 -5.31
N ASP A 62 -6.87 -13.73 -4.75
CA ASP A 62 -7.21 -14.87 -3.92
C ASP A 62 -8.34 -15.70 -4.55
N PRO A 63 -8.01 -16.52 -5.57
CA PRO A 63 -8.98 -17.37 -6.26
C PRO A 63 -9.57 -18.46 -5.36
N PHE A 64 -8.98 -18.70 -4.18
CA PHE A 64 -9.42 -19.72 -3.23
C PHE A 64 -10.14 -19.14 -2.01
N GLN A 65 -10.33 -17.81 -1.95
CA GLN A 65 -10.99 -17.10 -0.83
C GLN A 65 -10.42 -17.45 0.55
N GLN A 66 -9.10 -17.68 0.64
CA GLN A 66 -8.42 -17.95 1.90
C GLN A 66 -8.25 -16.67 2.74
N GLY A 67 -8.45 -15.51 2.14
CA GLY A 67 -8.23 -14.22 2.75
C GLY A 67 -6.74 -13.86 2.84
N ALA A 68 -6.47 -12.73 3.50
CA ALA A 68 -5.12 -12.29 3.81
C ALA A 68 -5.10 -11.50 5.12
N THR A 69 -4.16 -11.82 6.00
CA THR A 69 -3.91 -11.00 7.20
C THR A 69 -2.82 -9.98 6.90
N LEU A 70 -3.12 -8.71 7.10
CA LEU A 70 -2.22 -7.58 6.85
C LEU A 70 -1.75 -7.02 8.18
N LEU A 71 -0.46 -6.72 8.29
CA LEU A 71 0.13 -6.18 9.50
C LEU A 71 0.42 -4.69 9.32
N ALA A 72 -0.03 -3.88 10.27
CA ALA A 72 0.27 -2.46 10.38
C ALA A 72 1.08 -2.22 11.67
N PRO A 73 2.38 -1.89 11.58
CA PRO A 73 3.17 -1.61 12.77
C PRO A 73 2.83 -0.24 13.38
N ALA A 74 2.92 -0.13 14.70
CA ALA A 74 2.90 1.16 15.37
C ALA A 74 4.19 1.92 15.10
N VAL A 75 4.08 3.23 14.87
CA VAL A 75 5.21 4.12 14.60
C VAL A 75 4.97 5.44 15.35
N PRO A 76 6.02 6.14 15.83
CA PRO A 76 5.88 7.39 16.56
C PRO A 76 5.63 8.58 15.60
N LEU A 77 4.68 8.43 14.69
CA LEU A 77 4.32 9.44 13.67
C LEU A 77 2.83 9.74 13.72
N SER A 78 2.44 10.93 13.30
CA SER A 78 1.02 11.32 13.16
C SER A 78 0.27 10.45 12.13
N THR A 79 1.00 9.79 11.24
CA THR A 79 0.52 8.82 10.25
C THR A 79 0.60 7.38 10.73
N CYS A 80 0.60 7.15 12.06
CA CYS A 80 0.59 5.80 12.60
C CYS A 80 -0.73 5.08 12.28
N ALA A 81 -0.65 4.01 11.49
CA ALA A 81 -1.81 3.19 11.13
C ALA A 81 -2.54 2.62 12.35
N VAL A 82 -1.81 2.17 13.38
CA VAL A 82 -2.42 1.68 14.64
C VAL A 82 -3.23 2.78 15.33
N ALA A 83 -2.66 3.97 15.48
CA ALA A 83 -3.36 5.10 16.10
C ALA A 83 -4.62 5.49 15.29
N CYS A 84 -4.51 5.52 13.96
CA CYS A 84 -5.65 5.80 13.10
C CYS A 84 -6.73 4.71 13.17
N LEU A 85 -6.36 3.43 13.17
CA LEU A 85 -7.31 2.31 13.31
C LEU A 85 -8.01 2.33 14.66
N LEU A 86 -7.30 2.65 15.74
CA LEU A 86 -7.91 2.82 17.06
C LEU A 86 -8.99 3.92 17.04
N LEU A 87 -8.68 5.08 16.45
CA LEU A 87 -9.65 6.18 16.31
C LEU A 87 -10.83 5.82 15.40
N ILE A 88 -10.58 5.05 14.33
CA ILE A 88 -11.63 4.58 13.42
C ILE A 88 -12.55 3.60 14.14
N CYS A 89 -12.02 2.65 14.90
CA CYS A 89 -12.81 1.59 15.55
C CYS A 89 -13.47 2.06 16.85
N HIS A 90 -13.03 3.17 17.42
CA HIS A 90 -13.55 3.68 18.69
C HIS A 90 -15.05 3.96 18.61
N HIS A 91 -15.82 3.39 19.55
CA HIS A 91 -17.28 3.50 19.63
C HIS A 91 -18.07 2.97 18.43
N ARG A 92 -17.49 2.07 17.62
CA ARG A 92 -18.17 1.46 16.48
C ARG A 92 -18.52 0.00 16.73
N ALA A 93 -19.67 -0.43 16.24
CA ALA A 93 -20.09 -1.80 16.33
C ALA A 93 -19.25 -2.70 15.38
N PRO A 94 -19.01 -3.97 15.73
CA PRO A 94 -18.16 -4.86 14.95
C PRO A 94 -18.59 -5.07 13.49
N GLN A 95 -19.90 -4.96 13.22
CA GLN A 95 -20.50 -5.16 11.89
C GLN A 95 -20.44 -3.92 11.00
N GLU A 96 -20.04 -2.77 11.53
CA GLU A 96 -19.98 -1.57 10.71
C GLU A 96 -18.75 -1.57 9.77
N PRO A 97 -18.86 -0.99 8.57
CA PRO A 97 -17.75 -0.90 7.62
C PRO A 97 -16.56 -0.13 8.17
N LEU A 98 -15.35 -0.66 8.05
CA LEU A 98 -14.14 -0.05 8.57
C LEU A 98 -13.91 1.35 8.00
N PHE A 99 -14.14 1.53 6.69
CA PHE A 99 -13.98 2.81 6.00
C PHE A 99 -15.31 3.34 5.47
N MET A 100 -15.61 4.61 5.78
CA MET A 100 -16.84 5.30 5.38
C MET A 100 -16.53 6.76 5.04
N LEU A 101 -17.27 7.34 4.09
CA LEU A 101 -17.09 8.73 3.64
C LEU A 101 -17.61 9.74 4.68
N LYS A 102 -18.84 9.51 5.17
CA LYS A 102 -19.52 10.28 6.22
C LYS A 102 -20.78 9.51 6.65
N GLY A 103 -20.99 9.31 7.95
CA GLY A 103 -22.09 8.46 8.43
C GLY A 103 -21.99 7.03 7.89
N SER A 104 -23.13 6.40 7.62
CA SER A 104 -23.26 5.03 7.09
C SER A 104 -23.28 4.97 5.54
N CYS A 105 -22.87 6.03 4.85
CA CYS A 105 -22.87 6.05 3.39
C CYS A 105 -21.77 5.15 2.80
N PRO A 106 -22.06 4.47 1.67
CA PRO A 106 -21.07 3.70 0.92
C PRO A 106 -19.81 4.51 0.64
N PHE A 107 -18.67 3.83 0.72
CA PHE A 107 -17.41 4.41 0.32
C PHE A 107 -17.02 3.84 -1.04
N ASP A 108 -17.69 4.29 -2.10
CA ASP A 108 -17.45 3.76 -3.44
C ASP A 108 -16.09 4.22 -4.01
N ARG A 109 -15.66 3.57 -5.09
CA ARG A 109 -14.37 3.84 -5.72
C ARG A 109 -14.25 5.25 -6.31
N GLY A 110 -15.34 5.80 -6.85
CA GLY A 110 -15.38 7.16 -7.38
C GLY A 110 -15.18 8.18 -6.27
N SER A 111 -15.95 8.05 -5.20
CA SER A 111 -15.83 8.86 -3.98
C SER A 111 -14.44 8.78 -3.36
N PHE A 112 -13.85 7.58 -3.30
CA PHE A 112 -12.46 7.40 -2.85
C PHE A 112 -11.46 8.18 -3.69
N VAL A 113 -11.53 8.07 -5.03
CA VAL A 113 -10.59 8.77 -5.93
C VAL A 113 -10.79 10.27 -5.85
N THR A 114 -12.03 10.75 -5.79
CA THR A 114 -12.34 12.18 -5.64
C THR A 114 -11.76 12.73 -4.34
N MET A 115 -12.00 12.06 -3.22
CA MET A 115 -11.46 12.50 -1.93
C MET A 115 -9.94 12.42 -1.87
N LEU A 116 -9.33 11.41 -2.49
CA LEU A 116 -7.87 11.32 -2.63
C LEU A 116 -7.33 12.53 -3.38
N ARG A 117 -7.96 12.92 -4.48
CA ARG A 117 -7.54 14.07 -5.26
C ARG A 117 -7.69 15.38 -4.50
N LEU A 118 -8.80 15.57 -3.79
CA LEU A 118 -9.02 16.75 -2.94
C LEU A 118 -7.97 16.85 -1.81
N CYS A 119 -7.63 15.73 -1.17
CA CYS A 119 -6.58 15.73 -0.15
C CYS A 119 -5.20 16.06 -0.74
N LEU A 120 -4.89 15.57 -1.94
CA LEU A 120 -3.64 15.87 -2.63
C LEU A 120 -3.55 17.35 -3.05
N GLU A 121 -4.63 17.90 -3.61
CA GLU A 121 -4.77 19.33 -3.92
C GLU A 121 -4.54 20.20 -2.68
N GLY A 122 -5.16 19.85 -1.55
CA GLY A 122 -4.96 20.55 -0.28
C GLY A 122 -3.51 20.49 0.22
N CYS A 123 -2.75 19.49 -0.20
CA CYS A 123 -1.31 19.36 0.10
C CYS A 123 -0.41 19.99 -0.98
N GLY A 124 -0.97 20.65 -2.00
CA GLY A 124 -0.22 21.24 -3.11
C GLY A 124 0.33 20.22 -4.11
N VAL A 125 -0.21 19.00 -4.12
CA VAL A 125 0.22 17.91 -5.01
C VAL A 125 -0.73 17.81 -6.20
N VAL A 126 -0.18 17.72 -7.42
CA VAL A 126 -0.95 17.59 -8.66
C VAL A 126 -1.70 16.24 -8.69
N PRO A 127 -3.04 16.21 -8.65
CA PRO A 127 -3.77 14.95 -8.45
C PRO A 127 -3.96 14.10 -9.70
N SER A 128 -3.73 14.66 -10.90
CA SER A 128 -3.99 13.98 -12.18
C SER A 128 -3.18 12.68 -12.34
N SER A 129 -2.05 12.56 -11.66
CA SER A 129 -1.19 11.36 -11.65
C SER A 129 -1.62 10.29 -10.63
N TYR A 130 -2.64 10.54 -9.81
CA TYR A 130 -3.04 9.65 -8.70
C TYR A 130 -4.36 8.91 -8.99
N SER A 131 -4.41 7.64 -8.59
CA SER A 131 -5.54 6.75 -8.81
C SER A 131 -5.75 5.81 -7.62
N GLY A 132 -6.76 4.92 -7.71
CA GLY A 132 -7.01 3.88 -6.72
C GLY A 132 -5.84 2.92 -6.43
N HIS A 133 -4.81 2.90 -7.28
CA HIS A 133 -3.60 2.10 -7.09
C HIS A 133 -2.48 2.84 -6.34
N SER A 134 -2.63 4.14 -6.09
CA SER A 134 -1.56 5.00 -5.58
C SER A 134 -1.02 4.55 -4.23
N PHE A 135 -1.87 4.08 -3.30
CA PHE A 135 -1.41 3.63 -1.98
C PHE A 135 -0.53 2.40 -2.09
N ARG A 136 -1.00 1.33 -2.75
CA ARG A 136 -0.23 0.11 -2.93
C ARG A 136 1.05 0.33 -3.76
N ARG A 137 0.98 1.12 -4.82
CA ARG A 137 2.15 1.50 -5.62
C ARG A 137 3.15 2.29 -4.78
N GLY A 138 2.70 3.36 -4.13
CA GLY A 138 3.51 4.24 -3.30
C GLY A 138 4.17 3.52 -2.13
N ALA A 139 3.44 2.61 -1.47
CA ALA A 139 3.99 1.79 -0.38
C ALA A 139 5.14 0.89 -0.86
N ALA A 140 5.03 0.29 -2.06
CA ALA A 140 6.11 -0.51 -2.63
C ALA A 140 7.31 0.34 -3.06
N THR A 141 7.08 1.49 -3.70
CA THR A 141 8.16 2.43 -4.04
C THR A 141 8.87 2.89 -2.78
N TRP A 142 8.13 3.23 -1.72
CA TRP A 142 8.70 3.67 -0.44
C TRP A 142 9.46 2.57 0.27
N ALA A 143 8.94 1.34 0.30
CA ALA A 143 9.64 0.19 0.87
C ALA A 143 10.98 -0.07 0.16
N ALA A 144 10.98 -0.02 -1.18
CA ALA A 144 12.20 -0.17 -1.97
C ALA A 144 13.22 0.95 -1.69
N ALA A 145 12.77 2.20 -1.58
CA ALA A 145 13.63 3.34 -1.25
C ALA A 145 14.26 3.22 0.15
N ASN A 146 13.59 2.52 1.08
CA ASN A 146 14.12 2.20 2.41
C ASN A 146 14.96 0.90 2.43
N GLY A 147 15.28 0.32 1.26
CA GLY A 147 16.16 -0.84 1.16
C GLY A 147 15.49 -2.19 1.39
N ALA A 148 14.15 -2.27 1.43
CA ALA A 148 13.47 -3.55 1.46
C ALA A 148 13.78 -4.36 0.19
N ASP A 149 14.11 -5.64 0.37
CA ASP A 149 14.39 -6.53 -0.74
C ASP A 149 13.11 -6.89 -1.52
N ALA A 150 13.30 -7.52 -2.69
CA ALA A 150 12.22 -7.92 -3.58
C ALA A 150 11.23 -8.88 -2.94
N ASP A 151 11.69 -9.83 -2.12
CA ASP A 151 10.86 -10.83 -1.47
C ASP A 151 10.02 -10.21 -0.36
N THR A 152 10.61 -9.30 0.41
CA THR A 152 9.91 -8.51 1.44
C THR A 152 8.79 -7.67 0.82
N ILE A 153 9.08 -6.91 -0.25
CA ILE A 153 8.05 -6.09 -0.92
C ILE A 153 6.95 -6.97 -1.52
N ARG A 154 7.33 -8.09 -2.13
CA ARG A 154 6.39 -9.05 -2.70
C ARG A 154 5.45 -9.63 -1.63
N ALA A 155 5.99 -9.99 -0.47
CA ALA A 155 5.23 -10.50 0.67
C ALA A 155 4.27 -9.43 1.22
N LEU A 156 4.77 -8.24 1.56
CA LEU A 156 3.96 -7.14 2.12
C LEU A 156 2.84 -6.71 1.18
N GLY A 157 3.13 -6.61 -0.12
CA GLY A 157 2.15 -6.23 -1.11
C GLY A 157 1.26 -7.38 -1.59
N ARG A 158 1.54 -8.63 -1.22
CA ARG A 158 0.82 -9.82 -1.73
C ARG A 158 0.85 -9.91 -3.26
N TRP A 159 2.04 -9.78 -3.84
CA TRP A 159 2.25 -10.01 -5.27
C TRP A 159 2.63 -11.46 -5.52
N ARG A 160 1.98 -12.11 -6.49
CA ARG A 160 2.30 -13.49 -6.89
C ARG A 160 3.47 -13.57 -7.88
N SER A 161 3.77 -12.45 -8.55
CA SER A 161 4.84 -12.34 -9.54
C SER A 161 5.64 -11.06 -9.33
N ASP A 162 6.71 -10.92 -10.09
CA ASP A 162 7.59 -9.74 -10.07
C ASP A 162 6.95 -8.47 -10.67
N CYS A 163 5.64 -8.46 -10.91
CA CYS A 163 4.94 -7.29 -11.47
C CYS A 163 5.03 -6.04 -10.57
N PHE A 164 5.36 -6.21 -9.28
CA PHE A 164 5.64 -5.09 -8.39
C PHE A 164 6.87 -4.27 -8.82
N ARG A 165 7.80 -4.85 -9.58
CA ARG A 165 8.97 -4.14 -10.09
C ARG A 165 8.60 -2.98 -11.01
N HIS A 166 7.45 -3.03 -11.68
CA HIS A 166 6.92 -1.90 -12.45
C HIS A 166 6.50 -0.71 -11.57
N TYR A 167 6.31 -0.92 -10.27
CA TYR A 167 5.97 0.13 -9.32
C TYR A 167 7.19 0.76 -8.63
N VAL A 168 8.32 0.05 -8.63
CA VAL A 168 9.56 0.56 -8.06
C VAL A 168 10.25 1.42 -9.10
N ASP A 169 9.96 2.71 -9.07
CA ASP A 169 10.66 3.69 -9.90
C ASP A 169 12.07 3.89 -9.32
N ARG A 170 13.08 3.34 -10.00
CA ARG A 170 14.48 3.59 -9.66
C ARG A 170 14.96 4.78 -10.46
N SER A 171 15.53 5.76 -9.76
CA SER A 171 16.12 6.93 -10.39
C SER A 171 17.21 6.52 -11.40
N ALA A 172 17.45 7.38 -12.40
CA ALA A 172 18.52 7.13 -13.38
C ALA A 172 19.89 6.92 -12.71
N ALA A 173 20.15 7.63 -11.60
CA ALA A 173 21.36 7.49 -10.81
C ALA A 173 21.48 6.10 -10.15
N GLU A 174 20.43 5.61 -9.51
CA GLU A 174 20.42 4.27 -8.89
C GLU A 174 20.58 3.15 -9.93
N ARG A 175 19.95 3.30 -11.11
CA ARG A 175 20.13 2.38 -12.23
C ARG A 175 21.58 2.40 -12.72
N ALA A 176 22.18 3.58 -12.87
CA ALA A 176 23.58 3.71 -13.28
C ALA A 176 24.54 3.08 -12.26
N THR A 177 24.35 3.32 -10.96
CA THR A 177 25.16 2.70 -9.89
C THR A 177 25.01 1.17 -9.88
N THR A 178 23.78 0.67 -10.00
CA THR A 178 23.52 -0.77 -10.06
C THR A 178 24.19 -1.39 -11.29
N SER A 179 24.01 -0.81 -12.47
CA SER A 179 24.65 -1.29 -13.70
C SER A 179 26.18 -1.23 -13.60
N ARG A 180 26.74 -0.17 -12.99
CA ARG A 180 28.18 -0.05 -12.74
C ARG A 180 28.69 -1.20 -11.87
N ALA A 181 28.03 -1.49 -10.76
CA ALA A 181 28.41 -2.57 -9.86
C ALA A 181 28.22 -3.96 -10.50
N ALA A 182 27.11 -4.18 -11.20
CA ALA A 182 26.77 -5.48 -11.75
C ALA A 182 27.60 -5.86 -12.98
N LEU A 183 27.81 -4.91 -13.90
CA LEU A 183 28.45 -5.17 -15.19
C LEU A 183 29.93 -4.82 -15.20
N TYR A 184 30.37 -3.91 -14.32
CA TYR A 184 31.72 -3.34 -14.34
C TYR A 184 32.46 -3.48 -13.01
N SER A 185 32.05 -4.41 -12.14
CA SER A 185 32.81 -4.75 -10.91
C SER A 185 34.15 -5.44 -11.22
N ASN A 186 34.26 -6.12 -12.35
CA ASN A 186 35.50 -6.72 -12.83
C ASN A 186 35.97 -6.03 -14.12
N THR A 187 36.53 -4.83 -13.99
CA THR A 187 37.02 -4.03 -15.12
C THR A 187 38.26 -4.61 -15.80
N SER A 188 38.90 -5.61 -15.18
CA SER A 188 40.10 -6.27 -15.69
C SER A 188 39.80 -7.49 -16.56
N ALA A 189 38.58 -8.03 -16.49
CA ALA A 189 38.16 -9.17 -17.31
C ALA A 189 37.57 -8.71 -18.63
N SER A 190 38.09 -9.23 -19.75
CA SER A 190 37.48 -9.02 -21.06
C SER A 190 36.14 -9.74 -21.17
N LEU A 191 35.17 -9.12 -21.85
CA LEU A 191 33.92 -9.75 -22.24
C LEU A 191 34.21 -10.98 -23.10
N ARG A 192 33.96 -12.17 -22.54
CA ARG A 192 34.06 -13.46 -23.22
C ARG A 192 32.80 -13.64 -24.06
N LEU A 193 32.88 -13.44 -25.37
CA LEU A 193 31.74 -13.62 -26.29
C LEU A 193 31.61 -15.07 -26.80
N ASP A 194 32.58 -15.92 -26.45
CA ASP A 194 32.63 -17.35 -26.79
C ASP A 194 31.68 -18.21 -25.94
N ILE A 195 31.13 -17.67 -24.84
CA ILE A 195 30.22 -18.39 -23.94
C ILE A 195 28.81 -18.52 -24.55
N PRO A 196 28.12 -19.67 -24.37
CA PRO A 196 26.78 -19.91 -24.92
C PRO A 196 25.71 -18.89 -24.51
N ALA A 197 25.90 -18.17 -23.39
CA ALA A 197 24.97 -17.16 -22.89
C ALA A 197 24.73 -15.98 -23.85
N TRP A 198 25.58 -15.80 -24.87
CA TRP A 198 25.46 -14.75 -25.89
C TRP A 198 24.89 -15.23 -27.23
N ARG A 199 24.53 -16.51 -27.34
CA ARG A 199 23.98 -17.09 -28.57
C ARG A 199 22.47 -17.24 -28.40
N ASP A 200 21.72 -16.77 -29.38
CA ASP A 200 20.32 -17.14 -29.53
C ASP A 200 20.29 -18.61 -29.99
N LEU A 201 20.04 -19.53 -29.05
CA LEU A 201 19.81 -20.95 -29.34
C LEU A 201 18.34 -21.20 -29.69
#